data_AF-A0A800J3S0-F1
#
_entry.id   AF-A0A800J3S0-F1
#
_cell.length_a   1.000
_cell.length_b   1.000
_cell.length_c   1.000
_cell.angle_alpha   90.00
_cell.angle_beta   90.00
_cell.angle_gamma   90.00
#
_symmetry.space_group_name_H-M   'P 1'
#
loop_
_entity.id
_entity.type
_entity.pdbx_description
1 polymer ?
#
loop_
_entity_poly.entity_id
_entity_poly.type
_entity_poly.pdbx_seq_one_letter_code
_entity_poly.pdbx_strand_id
1 'polypeptide(L)'
;MIQRDFLLRQIQQAIQMLAQVLLQKRDGTPEAQATLADALRQLAGADPAGLAALSREATCDLAADEGAFSPGLAVALADLLREAEDPTPHAHALRVRARWLYEDALEAGGPVPYDVMDRIAALPDG
;
A
#
# COMPACT_ATOMS: atom_id res chain seq x y z
N MET A 1 -7.50 -7.13 20.84
CA MET A 1 -6.42 -7.95 20.24
C MET A 1 -6.91 -8.71 19.00
N ILE A 2 -8.07 -9.39 19.05
CA ILE A 2 -8.63 -10.17 17.92
C ILE A 2 -8.86 -9.36 16.63
N GLN A 3 -9.29 -8.10 16.75
CA GLN A 3 -9.65 -7.26 15.60
C GLN A 3 -8.42 -6.78 14.79
N ARG A 4 -7.29 -6.53 15.48
CA ARG A 4 -6.03 -6.14 14.84
C ARG A 4 -5.43 -7.30 14.04
N ASP A 5 -5.41 -8.50 14.64
CA ASP A 5 -4.89 -9.70 13.97
C ASP A 5 -5.78 -10.12 12.79
N PHE A 6 -7.09 -9.90 12.91
CA PHE A 6 -8.04 -10.12 11.82
C PHE A 6 -7.81 -9.16 10.65
N LEU A 7 -7.66 -7.86 10.94
CA LEU A 7 -7.34 -6.85 9.92
C LEU A 7 -5.99 -7.13 9.27
N LEU A 8 -4.96 -7.46 10.04
CA LEU A 8 -3.64 -7.83 9.52
C LEU A 8 -3.72 -9.05 8.59
N ARG A 9 -4.48 -10.09 8.95
CA ARG A 9 -4.67 -11.25 8.07
C ARG A 9 -5.46 -10.92 6.81
N GLN A 10 -6.51 -10.10 6.89
CA GLN A 10 -7.27 -9.69 5.71
C GLN A 10 -6.41 -8.85 4.76
N ILE A 11 -5.62 -7.92 5.30
CA ILE A 11 -4.71 -7.10 4.52
C ILE A 11 -3.58 -7.96 3.93
N GLN A 12 -3.00 -8.90 4.69
CA GLN A 12 -1.99 -9.82 4.15
C GLN A 12 -2.55 -10.75 3.07
N GLN A 13 -3.75 -11.29 3.23
CA GLN A 13 -4.40 -12.12 2.20
C GLN A 13 -4.69 -11.33 0.93
N ALA A 14 -5.11 -10.07 1.08
CA ALA A 14 -5.24 -9.16 -0.04
C ALA A 14 -3.89 -8.95 -0.72
N ILE A 15 -2.87 -8.60 0.03
CA ILE A 15 -1.54 -8.32 -0.51
C ILE A 15 -0.90 -9.53 -1.16
N GLN A 16 -1.14 -10.74 -0.67
CA GLN A 16 -0.70 -11.97 -1.33
C GLN A 16 -1.42 -12.24 -2.66
N MET A 17 -2.73 -11.99 -2.73
CA MET A 17 -3.45 -12.03 -4.02
C MET A 17 -2.90 -10.98 -4.99
N LEU A 18 -2.58 -9.79 -4.49
CA LEU A 18 -2.01 -8.70 -5.26
C LEU A 18 -0.59 -9.02 -5.76
N ALA A 19 0.24 -9.65 -4.93
CA ALA A 19 1.57 -10.12 -5.30
C ALA A 19 1.48 -11.20 -6.38
N GLN A 20 0.54 -12.14 -6.29
CA GLN A 20 0.29 -13.14 -7.35
C GLN A 20 -0.17 -12.50 -8.66
N VAL A 21 -1.05 -11.50 -8.61
CA VAL A 21 -1.47 -10.75 -9.79
C VAL A 21 -0.31 -9.95 -10.39
N LEU A 22 0.55 -9.35 -9.55
CA LEU A 22 1.77 -8.65 -9.99
C LEU A 22 2.83 -9.59 -10.55
N LEU A 23 2.93 -10.82 -10.04
CA LEU A 23 3.79 -11.87 -10.59
C LEU A 23 3.31 -12.30 -11.98
N GLN A 24 2.00 -12.44 -12.17
CA GLN A 24 1.40 -12.65 -13.50
C GLN A 24 1.57 -11.42 -14.41
N LYS A 25 1.59 -10.21 -13.86
CA LYS A 25 1.86 -8.95 -14.57
C LYS A 25 3.30 -8.83 -15.10
N ARG A 26 4.24 -9.67 -14.64
CA ARG A 26 5.57 -9.78 -15.26
C ARG A 26 5.48 -10.25 -16.73
N ASP A 27 4.32 -10.78 -17.15
CA ASP A 27 3.97 -11.09 -18.55
C ASP A 27 3.40 -9.90 -19.35
N GLY A 28 3.28 -8.70 -18.75
CA GLY A 28 3.27 -7.43 -19.50
C GLY A 28 1.94 -6.72 -19.77
N THR A 29 0.88 -6.94 -18.99
CA THR A 29 -0.44 -6.30 -19.25
C THR A 29 -0.78 -5.16 -18.27
N PRO A 30 -1.02 -3.91 -18.74
CA PRO A 30 -1.42 -2.78 -17.89
C PRO A 30 -2.80 -2.93 -17.23
N GLU A 31 -3.66 -3.81 -17.76
CA GLU A 31 -4.99 -4.12 -17.20
C GLU A 31 -4.91 -4.78 -15.81
N ALA A 32 -3.88 -5.60 -15.57
CA ALA A 32 -3.66 -6.22 -14.26
C ALA A 32 -3.43 -5.17 -13.16
N GLN A 33 -2.85 -4.01 -13.50
CA GLN A 33 -2.60 -2.90 -12.57
C GLN A 33 -3.89 -2.16 -12.21
N ALA A 34 -4.83 -2.05 -13.15
CA ALA A 34 -6.15 -1.48 -12.90
C ALA A 34 -7.03 -2.44 -12.08
N THR A 35 -7.01 -3.74 -12.40
CA THR A 35 -7.68 -4.78 -11.59
C THR A 35 -7.10 -4.86 -10.18
N LEU A 36 -5.79 -4.65 -10.02
CA LEU A 36 -5.11 -4.54 -8.74
C LEU A 36 -5.61 -3.35 -7.93
N ALA A 37 -5.67 -2.16 -8.54
CA ALA A 37 -6.17 -0.96 -7.91
C ALA A 37 -7.67 -1.06 -7.57
N ASP A 38 -8.46 -1.78 -8.37
CA ASP A 38 -9.88 -2.05 -8.10
C ASP A 38 -10.08 -3.07 -6.98
N ALA A 39 -9.32 -4.16 -6.97
CA ALA A 39 -9.32 -5.12 -5.86
C ALA A 39 -8.89 -4.42 -4.57
N LEU A 40 -7.83 -3.62 -4.63
CA LEU A 40 -7.37 -2.80 -3.51
C LEU A 40 -8.39 -1.75 -3.08
N ARG A 41 -9.14 -1.12 -3.98
CA ARG A 41 -10.23 -0.20 -3.60
C ARG A 41 -11.40 -0.94 -2.94
N GLN A 42 -11.77 -2.11 -3.45
CA GLN A 42 -12.80 -2.96 -2.84
C GLN A 42 -12.38 -3.47 -1.47
N LEU A 43 -11.08 -3.74 -1.29
CA LEU A 43 -10.51 -4.28 -0.06
C LEU A 43 -10.03 -3.19 0.90
N ALA A 44 -9.71 -1.97 0.46
CA ALA A 44 -9.55 -0.76 1.27
C ALA A 44 -10.90 -0.14 1.66
N GLY A 45 -12.00 -0.72 1.17
CA GLY A 45 -13.27 -0.75 1.92
C GLY A 45 -13.14 -1.51 3.25
N ALA A 46 -12.02 -2.16 3.54
CA ALA A 46 -11.62 -2.57 4.88
C ALA A 46 -11.25 -1.35 5.71
N ASP A 47 -11.78 -1.34 6.93
CA ASP A 47 -11.70 -0.30 7.95
C ASP A 47 -10.56 0.72 7.75
N PRO A 48 -10.85 1.86 7.10
CA PRO A 48 -9.90 2.96 6.92
C PRO A 48 -9.32 3.45 8.25
N ALA A 49 -10.07 3.31 9.35
CA ALA A 49 -9.59 3.65 10.68
C ALA A 49 -8.48 2.71 11.14
N GLY A 50 -8.57 1.42 10.81
CA GLY A 50 -7.57 0.42 11.13
C GLY A 50 -6.24 0.68 10.42
N LEU A 51 -6.28 0.96 9.11
CA LEU A 51 -5.10 1.32 8.31
C LEU A 51 -4.50 2.65 8.78
N ALA A 52 -5.34 3.64 9.04
CA ALA A 52 -4.93 4.94 9.56
C ALA A 52 -4.39 4.89 11.00
N ALA A 53 -4.55 3.78 11.72
CA ALA A 53 -3.99 3.59 13.06
C ALA A 53 -2.68 2.78 13.05
N LEU A 54 -2.25 2.26 11.90
CA LEU A 54 -1.00 1.50 11.81
C LEU A 54 0.22 2.39 12.08
N SER A 55 1.22 1.79 12.72
CA SER A 55 2.59 2.34 12.83
C SER A 55 3.33 2.20 11.49
N ARG A 56 4.45 2.90 11.34
CA ARG A 56 5.31 2.78 10.15
C ARG A 56 5.77 1.33 9.92
N GLU A 57 6.34 0.70 10.95
CA GLU A 57 6.75 -0.73 10.90
C GLU A 57 5.61 -1.64 10.45
N ALA A 58 4.44 -1.55 11.09
CA ALA A 58 3.29 -2.38 10.72
C ALA A 58 2.75 -2.06 9.33
N THR A 59 2.92 -0.84 8.83
CA THR A 59 2.56 -0.44 7.46
C THR A 59 3.53 -1.08 6.46
N CYS A 60 4.82 -1.15 6.78
CA CYS A 60 5.84 -1.75 5.93
C CYS A 60 5.77 -3.28 5.92
N ASP A 61 5.39 -3.89 7.04
CA ASP A 61 5.08 -5.32 7.12
C ASP A 61 3.95 -5.72 6.17
N LEU A 62 3.02 -4.79 5.86
CA LEU A 62 2.00 -5.05 4.85
C LEU A 62 2.64 -5.24 3.47
N ALA A 63 3.68 -4.48 3.14
CA ALA A 63 4.39 -4.58 1.87
C ALA A 63 5.43 -5.72 1.84
N ALA A 64 5.44 -6.61 2.84
CA ALA A 64 6.30 -7.78 2.83
C ALA A 64 5.70 -8.93 2.00
N ASP A 65 6.54 -9.59 1.21
CA ASP A 65 6.24 -10.83 0.49
C ASP A 65 7.19 -11.93 0.97
N GLU A 66 6.65 -13.10 1.31
CA GLU A 66 7.41 -14.23 1.90
C GLU A 66 8.33 -13.85 3.09
N GLY A 67 7.99 -12.80 3.84
CA GLY A 67 8.77 -12.31 4.98
C GLY A 67 9.88 -11.32 4.64
N ALA A 68 10.00 -10.89 3.38
CA ALA A 68 10.91 -9.85 2.93
C ALA A 68 10.14 -8.64 2.40
N PHE A 69 10.61 -7.43 2.70
CA PHE A 69 9.99 -6.20 2.17
C PHE A 69 10.07 -6.16 0.64
N SER A 70 8.93 -5.87 0.00
CA SER A 70 8.81 -5.77 -1.46
C SER A 70 8.55 -4.31 -1.88
N PRO A 71 9.54 -3.63 -2.48
CA PRO A 71 9.38 -2.23 -2.89
C PRO A 71 8.26 -2.02 -3.91
N GLY A 72 8.02 -3.00 -4.79
CA GLY A 72 6.92 -2.94 -5.76
C GLY A 72 5.54 -3.02 -5.10
N LEU A 73 5.39 -3.83 -4.05
CA LEU A 73 4.16 -3.89 -3.25
C LEU A 73 3.97 -2.61 -2.44
N ALA A 74 5.05 -2.08 -1.85
CA ALA A 74 5.02 -0.83 -1.11
C ALA A 74 4.53 0.33 -1.98
N VAL A 75 5.06 0.47 -3.20
CA VAL A 75 4.59 1.48 -4.18
C VAL A 75 3.11 1.30 -4.52
N ALA A 76 2.67 0.07 -4.80
CA ALA A 76 1.28 -0.18 -5.16
C ALA A 76 0.31 0.15 -4.00
N LEU A 77 0.70 -0.18 -2.77
CA LEU A 77 -0.07 0.15 -1.58
C LEU A 77 -0.04 1.67 -1.30
N ALA A 78 1.09 2.33 -1.53
CA ALA A 78 1.22 3.78 -1.39
C ALA A 78 0.33 4.53 -2.39
N ASP A 79 0.29 4.10 -3.65
CA ASP A 79 -0.61 4.63 -4.67
C ASP A 79 -2.06 4.55 -4.20
N LEU A 80 -2.50 3.38 -3.71
CA LEU A 80 -3.85 3.22 -3.18
C LEU A 80 -4.16 4.17 -2.02
N LEU A 81 -3.29 4.20 -1.00
CA LEU A 81 -3.51 4.99 0.21
C LEU A 81 -3.50 6.50 -0.08
N ARG A 82 -2.77 6.93 -1.12
CA ARG A 82 -2.78 8.31 -1.59
C ARG A 82 -4.13 8.72 -2.22
N GLU A 83 -4.82 7.80 -2.90
CA GLU A 83 -6.13 8.05 -3.52
C GLU A 83 -7.28 8.16 -2.50
N ALA A 84 -7.00 8.08 -1.19
CA ALA A 84 -8.01 8.33 -0.16
C ALA A 84 -8.59 9.75 -0.30
N GLU A 85 -9.87 9.83 -0.68
CA GLU A 85 -10.57 11.10 -0.89
C GLU A 85 -10.82 11.83 0.45
N ASP A 86 -10.62 13.15 0.42
CA ASP A 86 -11.21 14.06 1.40
C ASP A 86 -12.73 14.14 1.16
N PRO A 87 -13.60 14.10 2.20
CA PRO A 87 -13.31 14.34 3.61
C PRO A 87 -13.49 13.09 4.47
N THR A 88 -12.79 11.99 4.17
CA THR A 88 -12.80 10.87 5.12
C THR A 88 -12.00 11.25 6.38
N PRO A 89 -12.46 10.91 7.61
CA PRO A 89 -11.76 11.28 8.86
C PRO A 89 -10.32 10.76 8.96
N HIS A 90 -9.96 9.85 8.07
CA HIS A 90 -8.70 9.12 8.04
C HIS A 90 -7.84 9.45 6.81
N ALA A 91 -8.31 10.29 5.87
CA ALA A 91 -7.59 10.61 4.63
C ALA A 91 -6.16 11.10 4.89
N HIS A 92 -6.00 12.06 5.81
CA HIS A 92 -4.69 12.59 6.18
C HIS A 92 -3.76 11.49 6.71
N ALA A 93 -4.26 10.68 7.63
CA ALA A 93 -3.50 9.59 8.22
C ALA A 93 -3.09 8.56 7.15
N LEU A 94 -4.00 8.12 6.28
CA LEU A 94 -3.69 7.18 5.19
C LEU A 94 -2.62 7.74 4.23
N ARG A 95 -2.69 9.04 3.92
CA ARG A 95 -1.69 9.72 3.09
C ARG A 95 -0.31 9.79 3.75
N VAL A 96 -0.22 9.89 5.08
CA VAL A 96 1.05 9.73 5.80
C VAL A 96 1.60 8.30 5.63
N ARG A 97 0.76 7.25 5.69
CA ARG A 97 1.20 5.86 5.47
C ARG A 97 1.69 5.64 4.04
N ALA A 98 1.00 6.24 3.07
CA ALA A 98 1.43 6.25 1.67
C ALA A 98 2.85 6.83 1.54
N ARG A 99 3.14 7.91 2.26
CA ARG A 99 4.47 8.53 2.25
C ARG A 99 5.54 7.59 2.79
N TRP A 100 5.31 6.98 3.95
CA TRP A 100 6.26 6.04 4.55
C TRP A 100 6.60 4.88 3.59
N LEU A 101 5.59 4.33 2.91
CA LEU A 101 5.79 3.25 1.93
C LEU A 101 6.63 3.69 0.73
N TYR A 102 6.45 4.92 0.24
CA TYR A 102 7.29 5.46 -0.82
C TYR A 102 8.74 5.68 -0.38
N GLU A 103 8.94 6.22 0.82
CA GLU A 103 10.27 6.44 1.39
C GLU A 103 11.00 5.09 1.56
N ASP A 104 10.34 4.09 2.12
CA ASP A 104 10.96 2.78 2.38
C ASP A 104 11.19 2.00 1.08
N ALA A 105 10.31 2.14 0.08
CA ALA A 105 10.53 1.59 -1.26
C ALA A 105 11.75 2.23 -1.96
N LEU A 106 11.94 3.53 -1.77
CA LEU A 106 13.08 4.27 -2.32
C LEU A 106 14.38 3.87 -1.62
N GLU A 107 14.38 3.78 -0.28
CA GLU A 107 15.55 3.38 0.50
C GLU A 107 15.99 1.94 0.19
N ALA A 108 15.03 1.04 -0.02
CA ALA A 108 15.31 -0.34 -0.41
C ALA A 108 15.96 -0.49 -1.81
N GLY A 109 16.02 0.59 -2.61
CA GLY A 109 16.65 0.59 -3.93
C GLY A 109 15.92 -0.25 -4.98
N GLY A 110 14.64 -0.55 -4.73
CA GLY A 110 13.82 -1.38 -5.61
C GLY A 110 13.16 -0.60 -6.75
N PRO A 111 12.27 -1.25 -7.52
CA PRO A 111 11.54 -0.60 -8.59
C PRO A 111 10.57 0.45 -8.03
N VAL A 112 10.91 1.72 -8.21
CA VAL A 112 10.06 2.88 -7.87
C VAL A 112 9.72 3.68 -9.14
N PRO A 113 8.56 4.37 -9.17
CA PRO A 113 8.22 5.28 -10.25
C PRO A 113 9.26 6.40 -10.39
N TYR A 114 9.49 6.89 -11.60
CA TYR A 114 10.45 7.99 -11.85
C TYR A 114 10.07 9.28 -11.09
N ASP A 115 8.77 9.52 -10.92
CA ASP A 115 8.19 10.67 -10.22
C ASP A 115 8.01 10.44 -8.70
N VAL A 116 8.60 9.38 -8.12
CA VAL A 116 8.38 9.02 -6.70
C VAL A 116 8.71 10.16 -5.73
N MET A 117 9.74 10.95 -6.03
CA MET A 117 10.10 12.11 -5.19
C MET A 117 9.03 13.20 -5.20
N ASP A 118 8.42 13.46 -6.36
CA ASP A 118 7.31 14.41 -6.48
C ASP A 118 6.07 13.90 -5.74
N ARG A 119 5.82 12.57 -5.79
CA ARG A 119 4.74 11.94 -5.03
C ARG A 119 4.93 12.07 -3.53
N ILE A 120 6.14 11.85 -3.03
CA ILE A 120 6.48 12.05 -1.60
C ILE A 120 6.26 13.51 -1.20
N ALA A 121 6.74 14.46 -2.02
CA ALA A 121 6.60 15.89 -1.74
C ALA A 121 5.14 16.38 -1.72
N ALA A 122 4.25 15.72 -2.45
CA ALA A 122 2.81 16.02 -2.47
C ALA A 122 2.02 15.40 -1.29
N LEU A 123 2.67 14.60 -0.45
CA LEU A 123 2.07 13.94 0.71
C LEU A 123 2.40 14.68 2.01
N PRO A 124 1.48 14.69 2.98
CA PRO A 124 1.73 15.32 4.28
C PRO A 124 2.92 14.66 4.99
N ASP A 125 3.65 15.46 5.75
CA ASP A 125 4.61 14.96 6.72
C ASP A 125 3.86 14.29 7.89
N GLY A 126 4.46 13.27 8.51
CA GLY A 126 3.88 12.58 9.67
C GLY A 126 4.82 11.61 10.37
#